data_AF-A0A9Q0MTJ6-F1
#
_entry.id   AF-A0A9Q0MTJ6-F1
#
_cell.length_a   1.000
_cell.length_b   1.000
_cell.length_c   1.000
_cell.angle_alpha   90.00
_cell.angle_beta   90.00
_cell.angle_gamma   90.00
#
_symmetry.space_group_name_H-M   'P 1'
#
loop_
_entity.id
_entity.type
_entity.pdbx_description
1 polymer ?
#
loop_
_entity_poly.entity_id
_entity_poly.type
_entity_poly.pdbx_seq_one_letter_code
_entity_poly.pdbx_strand_id
1 'polypeptide(L)'
;MEMKRLLRVVQMNLTYLPPVQENDWSWSDLFKGNFKRSAVLTSLIFRGLELSAFFLQFVQWWQNEASQGNLTNLPVPEPPPLDANSSKYNGKCPICLQILQIPTVISVSGYVFCYKCIVRHIGNVQSCPVTNYPASIDDLIRIFNESD
;
A
#
# COMPACT_ATOMS: atom_id res chain seq x y z
N MET A 1 -64.10 24.45 7.76
CA MET A 1 -65.21 23.62 8.29
C MET A 1 -65.63 22.50 7.31
N GLU A 2 -65.29 22.61 6.03
CA GLU A 2 -65.64 21.65 4.96
C GLU A 2 -64.90 20.30 5.05
N MET A 3 -63.62 20.28 5.43
CA MET A 3 -62.79 19.05 5.41
C MET A 3 -63.27 17.97 6.40
N LYS A 4 -63.83 18.37 7.55
CA LYS A 4 -64.38 17.42 8.54
C LYS A 4 -65.67 16.73 8.07
N ARG A 5 -66.43 17.37 7.17
CA ARG A 5 -67.67 16.80 6.62
C ARG A 5 -67.36 15.74 5.57
N LEU A 6 -66.36 15.99 4.71
CA LEU A 6 -65.88 15.02 3.72
C LEU A 6 -65.33 13.75 4.37
N LEU A 7 -64.52 13.87 5.43
CA LEU A 7 -63.97 12.70 6.15
C LEU A 7 -65.06 11.81 6.79
N ARG A 8 -66.16 12.42 7.24
CA ARG A 8 -67.29 11.70 7.85
C ARG A 8 -68.13 10.94 6.81
N VAL A 9 -68.22 11.43 5.57
CA VAL A 9 -68.93 10.76 4.46
C VAL A 9 -68.19 9.49 4.01
N VAL A 10 -66.87 9.46 4.13
CA VAL A 10 -66.03 8.32 3.68
C VAL A 10 -65.73 7.31 4.81
N GLN A 11 -66.39 7.42 5.98
CA GLN A 11 -66.14 6.56 7.17
C GLN A 11 -64.64 6.45 7.56
N MET A 12 -63.82 7.47 7.25
CA MET A 12 -62.42 7.47 7.63
C MET A 12 -62.26 8.09 9.01
N ASN A 13 -61.89 7.26 9.99
CA ASN A 13 -61.41 7.73 11.28
C ASN A 13 -59.91 7.93 11.19
N LEU A 14 -59.45 9.15 11.48
CA LEU A 14 -58.03 9.45 11.58
C LEU A 14 -57.53 8.91 12.92
N THR A 15 -57.18 7.63 12.97
CA THR A 15 -56.51 7.01 14.11
C THR A 15 -55.03 7.36 14.04
N TYR A 16 -54.57 8.11 15.03
CA TYR A 16 -53.15 8.35 15.24
C TYR A 16 -52.46 6.99 15.44
N LEU A 17 -51.59 6.61 14.51
CA LEU A 17 -50.62 5.56 14.81
C LEU A 17 -49.65 6.14 15.84
N PRO A 18 -49.46 5.49 17.00
CA PRO A 18 -48.34 5.86 17.87
C PRO A 18 -47.06 5.77 17.04
N PRO A 19 -46.10 6.70 17.23
CA PRO A 19 -44.83 6.63 16.51
C PRO A 19 -44.24 5.23 16.76
N VAL A 20 -43.83 4.56 15.68
CA VAL A 20 -43.04 3.34 15.79
C VAL A 20 -41.85 3.70 16.66
N GLN A 21 -41.76 3.08 17.83
CA GLN A 21 -40.69 3.34 18.78
C GLN A 21 -39.43 2.67 18.22
N GLU A 22 -38.80 3.33 17.25
CA GLU A 22 -37.43 3.04 16.87
C GLU A 22 -36.60 3.15 18.15
N ASN A 23 -35.85 2.09 18.48
CA ASN A 23 -35.03 2.03 19.69
C ASN A 23 -33.78 2.91 19.51
N ASP A 24 -34.00 4.21 19.28
CA ASP A 24 -32.96 5.21 19.20
C ASP A 24 -32.47 5.50 20.61
N TRP A 25 -31.29 4.97 20.92
CA TRP A 25 -30.59 5.29 22.15
C TRP A 25 -30.06 6.73 22.04
N SER A 26 -30.29 7.54 23.07
CA SER A 26 -29.73 8.89 23.14
C SER A 26 -28.44 8.90 23.95
N TRP A 27 -27.45 9.71 23.55
CA TRP A 27 -26.24 9.97 24.34
C TRP A 27 -26.56 10.49 25.75
N SER A 28 -27.73 11.10 25.95
CA SER A 28 -28.18 11.53 27.27
C SER A 28 -28.54 10.36 28.21
N ASP A 29 -28.93 9.20 27.68
CA ASP A 29 -29.28 8.02 28.47
C ASP A 29 -28.03 7.29 28.99
N LEU A 30 -26.90 7.42 28.26
CA LEU A 30 -25.58 7.00 28.72
C LEU A 30 -25.17 7.73 29.99
N PHE A 31 -25.30 9.06 30.01
CA PHE A 31 -24.98 9.86 31.19
C PHE A 31 -25.97 9.68 32.36
N LYS A 32 -27.15 9.13 32.09
CA LYS A 32 -28.20 8.85 33.08
C LYS A 32 -28.16 7.42 33.63
N GLY A 33 -27.25 6.56 33.16
CA GLY A 33 -27.03 5.21 33.72
C GLY A 33 -28.08 4.15 33.35
N ASN A 34 -29.09 4.48 32.54
CA ASN A 34 -30.14 3.55 32.13
C ASN A 34 -29.81 2.93 30.76
N PHE A 35 -29.01 1.86 30.77
CA PHE A 35 -28.44 1.31 29.55
C PHE A 35 -29.04 -0.03 29.13
N LYS A 36 -29.65 -0.09 27.95
CA LYS A 36 -30.00 -1.35 27.28
C LYS A 36 -28.77 -1.87 26.52
N ARG A 37 -28.07 -2.86 27.10
CA ARG A 37 -26.79 -3.40 26.58
C ARG A 37 -26.83 -3.81 25.12
N SER A 38 -27.92 -4.41 24.67
CA SER A 38 -28.08 -4.88 23.29
C SER A 38 -28.19 -3.74 22.28
N ALA A 39 -28.97 -2.71 22.57
CA ALA A 39 -29.20 -1.59 21.66
C ALA A 39 -27.90 -0.81 21.40
N VAL A 40 -27.12 -0.59 22.46
CA VAL A 40 -25.88 0.16 22.30
C VAL A 40 -24.74 -0.67 21.73
N LEU A 41 -24.66 -1.97 22.06
CA LEU A 41 -23.68 -2.84 21.42
C LEU A 41 -23.88 -2.89 19.90
N THR A 42 -25.13 -3.03 19.45
CA THR A 42 -25.47 -2.98 18.02
C THR A 42 -25.06 -1.65 17.39
N SER A 43 -25.34 -0.52 18.07
CA SER A 43 -24.99 0.79 17.51
C SER A 43 -23.49 1.06 17.49
N LEU A 44 -22.75 0.65 18.52
CA LEU A 44 -21.29 0.75 18.55
C LEU A 44 -20.66 -0.06 17.42
N ILE A 45 -21.20 -1.24 17.10
CA ILE A 45 -20.73 -2.05 15.97
C ILE A 45 -20.97 -1.32 14.66
N PHE A 46 -22.19 -0.85 14.39
CA PHE A 46 -22.48 -0.16 13.13
C PHE A 46 -21.68 1.15 12.96
N ARG A 47 -21.56 1.96 14.01
CA ARG A 47 -20.76 3.19 14.00
C ARG A 47 -19.25 2.92 13.93
N GLY A 48 -18.80 1.85 14.58
CA GLY A 48 -17.42 1.38 14.50
C GLY A 48 -17.05 0.89 13.10
N LEU A 49 -17.97 0.16 12.44
CA LEU A 49 -17.79 -0.28 11.05
C LEU A 49 -17.74 0.92 10.09
N GLU A 50 -18.66 1.88 10.25
CA GLU A 50 -18.66 3.14 9.49
C GLU A 50 -17.31 3.87 9.63
N LEU A 51 -16.82 4.06 10.85
CA LEU A 51 -15.52 4.68 11.11
C LEU A 51 -14.34 3.88 10.53
N SER A 52 -14.39 2.55 10.65
CA SER A 52 -13.33 1.66 10.15
C SER A 52 -13.19 1.71 8.62
N ALA A 53 -14.29 1.86 7.89
CA ALA A 53 -14.28 1.99 6.44
C ALA A 53 -13.55 3.27 5.99
N PHE A 54 -13.78 4.40 6.66
CA PHE A 54 -13.02 5.64 6.42
C PHE A 54 -11.57 5.53 6.88
N PHE A 55 -11.31 4.84 7.98
CA PHE A 55 -9.95 4.65 8.50
C PHE A 55 -9.06 3.83 7.56
N LEU A 56 -9.62 2.82 6.88
CA LEU A 56 -8.86 2.07 5.86
C LEU A 56 -8.42 2.95 4.69
N GLN A 57 -9.25 3.91 4.26
CA GLN A 57 -8.85 4.89 3.24
C GLN A 57 -7.69 5.76 3.74
N PHE A 58 -7.73 6.18 5.00
CA PHE A 58 -6.61 6.89 5.62
C PHE A 58 -5.32 6.06 5.66
N VAL A 59 -5.39 4.78 6.06
CA VAL A 59 -4.22 3.89 6.09
C VAL A 59 -3.65 3.65 4.69
N GLN A 60 -4.52 3.46 3.70
CA GLN A 60 -4.10 3.31 2.30
C GLN A 60 -3.36 4.54 1.80
N TRP A 61 -3.90 5.74 2.06
CA TRP A 61 -3.20 6.99 1.75
C TRP A 61 -1.87 7.09 2.52
N TRP A 62 -1.87 6.83 3.83
CA TRP A 62 -0.66 6.92 4.65
C TRP A 62 0.45 5.98 4.16
N GLN A 63 0.12 4.74 3.80
CA GLN A 63 1.10 3.81 3.24
C GLN A 63 1.61 4.24 1.88
N ASN A 64 0.77 4.88 1.07
CA ASN A 64 1.17 5.43 -0.23
C ASN A 64 2.02 6.70 -0.13
N GLU A 65 1.87 7.47 0.96
CA GLU A 65 2.63 8.69 1.20
C GLU A 65 3.88 8.46 2.07
N ALA A 66 3.87 7.47 2.95
CA ALA A 66 5.03 7.06 3.74
C ALA A 66 6.17 6.52 2.87
N SER A 67 5.87 6.04 1.67
CA SER A 67 6.88 5.73 0.64
C SER A 67 7.45 6.98 -0.05
N GLN A 68 6.83 8.15 0.10
CA GLN A 68 7.22 9.42 -0.55
C GLN A 68 7.82 10.46 0.42
N GLY A 69 7.85 10.19 1.72
CA GLY A 69 8.05 11.19 2.76
C GLY A 69 9.46 11.34 3.33
N ASN A 70 10.20 12.32 2.81
CA ASN A 70 11.51 12.84 3.20
C ASN A 70 11.68 13.36 4.65
N LEU A 71 10.84 13.00 5.63
CA LEU A 71 10.87 13.62 6.96
C LEU A 71 12.12 13.26 7.80
N THR A 72 12.75 12.12 7.53
CA THR A 72 14.01 11.69 8.15
C THR A 72 15.14 11.54 7.13
N ASN A 73 14.94 11.99 5.89
CA ASN A 73 15.95 11.81 4.86
C ASN A 73 17.09 12.80 5.07
N LEU A 74 18.27 12.24 5.34
CA LEU A 74 19.53 12.93 5.25
C LEU A 74 19.67 13.53 3.83
N PRO A 75 20.39 14.65 3.67
CA PRO A 75 20.74 15.12 2.34
C PRO A 75 21.41 13.98 1.58
N VAL A 76 20.94 13.72 0.35
CA VAL A 76 21.52 12.68 -0.50
C VAL A 76 23.01 13.01 -0.67
N PRO A 77 23.92 12.11 -0.28
CA PRO A 77 25.35 12.36 -0.45
C PRO A 77 25.67 12.53 -1.94
N GLU A 78 26.73 13.28 -2.24
CA GLU A 78 27.21 13.36 -3.61
C GLU A 78 27.45 11.93 -4.16
N PRO A 79 27.04 11.67 -5.42
CA PRO A 79 27.21 10.34 -6.01
C PRO A 79 28.70 9.96 -6.00
N PRO A 80 29.03 8.70 -5.68
CA PRO A 80 30.42 8.26 -5.69
C PRO A 80 31.03 8.45 -7.09
N PRO A 81 32.33 8.74 -7.17
CA PRO A 81 33.02 8.84 -8.45
C PRO A 81 32.90 7.52 -9.21
N LEU A 82 32.73 7.60 -10.53
CA LEU A 82 32.67 6.42 -11.39
C LEU A 82 33.98 5.64 -11.31
N ASP A 83 33.88 4.31 -11.22
CA ASP A 83 35.05 3.44 -11.25
C ASP A 83 35.79 3.57 -12.60
N ALA A 84 37.11 3.45 -12.58
CA ALA A 84 37.95 3.60 -13.77
C ALA A 84 37.58 2.59 -14.88
N ASN A 85 37.12 1.40 -14.48
CA ASN A 85 36.72 0.33 -15.40
C ASN A 85 35.30 0.50 -15.97
N SER A 86 34.49 1.44 -15.45
CA SER A 86 33.09 1.62 -15.89
C SER A 86 32.98 1.93 -17.39
N SER A 87 33.86 2.80 -17.89
CA SER A 87 33.90 3.19 -19.31
C SER A 87 34.26 2.04 -20.25
N LYS A 88 35.10 1.09 -19.79
CA LYS A 88 35.60 -0.03 -20.59
C LYS A 88 34.51 -1.02 -20.98
N TYR A 89 33.52 -1.20 -20.12
CA TYR A 89 32.46 -2.20 -20.27
C TYR A 89 31.11 -1.58 -20.61
N ASN A 90 31.09 -0.34 -21.09
CA ASN A 90 29.85 0.33 -21.46
C ASN A 90 29.06 -0.48 -22.51
N GLY A 91 27.86 -0.94 -22.14
CA GLY A 91 26.98 -1.76 -22.99
C GLY A 91 27.47 -3.19 -23.27
N LYS A 92 28.54 -3.66 -22.61
CA LYS A 92 29.13 -4.99 -22.84
C LYS A 92 29.31 -5.75 -21.54
N CYS A 93 29.17 -7.07 -21.60
CA CYS A 93 29.43 -7.92 -20.45
C CYS A 93 30.93 -7.97 -20.11
N PRO A 94 31.37 -7.70 -18.87
CA PRO A 94 32.80 -7.78 -18.50
C PRO A 94 33.41 -9.18 -18.57
N ILE A 95 32.59 -10.25 -18.59
CA ILE A 95 33.05 -11.65 -18.64
C ILE A 95 33.24 -12.11 -20.09
N CYS A 96 32.22 -11.98 -20.94
CA CYS A 96 32.27 -12.48 -22.32
C CYS A 96 32.61 -11.41 -23.36
N LEU A 97 32.65 -10.13 -22.96
CA LEU A 97 32.93 -8.97 -23.83
C LEU A 97 31.96 -8.79 -25.00
N GLN A 98 30.82 -9.50 -24.98
CA GLN A 98 29.73 -9.37 -25.95
C GLN A 98 28.66 -8.40 -25.46
N ILE A 99 27.72 -8.06 -26.36
CA ILE A 99 26.49 -7.35 -26.00
C ILE A 99 25.75 -8.14 -24.92
N LEU A 100 25.20 -7.41 -23.94
CA LEU A 100 24.49 -7.99 -22.80
C LEU A 100 23.29 -8.82 -23.26
N GLN A 101 23.27 -10.09 -22.88
CA GLN A 101 22.17 -11.03 -23.11
C GLN A 101 21.48 -11.29 -21.77
N ILE A 102 20.22 -10.86 -21.63
CA ILE A 102 19.49 -10.84 -20.37
C ILE A 102 20.31 -10.05 -19.33
N PRO A 103 20.33 -8.71 -19.43
CA PRO A 103 21.16 -7.87 -18.59
C PRO A 103 20.82 -8.09 -17.11
N THR A 104 21.84 -8.41 -16.32
CA THR A 104 21.70 -8.71 -14.88
C THR A 104 22.76 -7.92 -14.14
N VAL A 105 22.32 -7.08 -13.20
CA VAL A 105 23.20 -6.30 -12.33
C VAL A 105 23.51 -7.09 -11.07
N ILE A 106 24.72 -6.90 -10.54
CA ILE A 106 25.10 -7.35 -9.22
C ILE A 106 24.96 -6.17 -8.24
N SER A 107 24.12 -6.30 -7.22
CA SER A 107 23.77 -5.19 -6.31
C SER A 107 24.97 -4.62 -5.57
N VAL A 108 25.93 -5.47 -5.21
CA VAL A 108 27.12 -5.09 -4.42
C VAL A 108 28.14 -4.22 -5.15
N SER A 109 28.24 -4.29 -6.47
CA SER A 109 29.22 -3.48 -7.24
C SER A 109 28.62 -2.65 -8.36
N GLY A 110 27.35 -2.86 -8.72
CA GLY A 110 26.67 -2.09 -9.75
C GLY A 110 27.08 -2.43 -11.20
N TYR A 111 27.92 -3.43 -11.40
CA TYR A 111 28.28 -3.89 -12.76
C TYR A 111 27.19 -4.77 -13.38
N VAL A 112 26.98 -4.62 -14.68
CA VAL A 112 25.99 -5.38 -15.46
C VAL A 112 26.67 -6.47 -16.28
N PHE A 113 26.12 -7.67 -16.23
CA PHE A 113 26.61 -8.86 -16.92
C PHE A 113 25.46 -9.53 -17.69
N CYS A 114 25.81 -10.49 -18.55
CA CYS A 114 24.81 -11.46 -19.02
C CYS A 114 24.43 -12.40 -17.88
N TYR A 115 23.14 -12.70 -17.72
CA TYR A 115 22.64 -13.63 -16.69
C TYR A 115 23.45 -14.94 -16.62
N LYS A 116 23.63 -15.61 -17.77
CA LYS A 116 24.38 -16.89 -17.86
C LYS A 116 25.84 -16.77 -17.44
N CYS A 117 26.47 -15.62 -17.66
CA CYS A 117 27.88 -15.41 -17.35
C CYS A 117 28.07 -15.22 -15.85
N ILE A 118 27.28 -14.35 -15.24
CA ILE A 118 27.45 -14.01 -13.83
C ILE A 118 27.04 -15.14 -12.90
N VAL A 119 25.93 -15.85 -13.20
CA VAL A 119 25.50 -17.02 -12.41
C VAL A 119 26.59 -18.11 -12.38
N ARG A 120 27.24 -18.38 -13.53
CA ARG A 120 28.35 -19.35 -13.58
C ARG A 120 29.55 -18.89 -12.76
N HIS A 121 29.88 -17.60 -12.76
CA HIS A 121 31.03 -17.09 -12.02
C HIS A 121 30.78 -17.10 -10.51
N ILE A 122 29.63 -16.59 -10.07
CA ILE A 122 29.25 -16.57 -8.65
C ILE A 122 29.14 -17.98 -8.07
N GLY A 123 28.62 -18.95 -8.84
CA GLY A 123 28.57 -20.34 -8.41
C GLY A 123 29.94 -20.97 -8.12
N ASN A 124 31.03 -20.43 -8.69
CA ASN A 124 32.38 -20.95 -8.50
C ASN A 124 33.21 -20.13 -7.50
N VAL A 125 33.15 -18.80 -7.57
CA VAL A 125 34.07 -17.89 -6.84
C VAL A 125 33.36 -17.04 -5.78
N GLN A 126 32.02 -16.95 -5.81
CA GLN A 126 31.20 -16.16 -4.88
C GLN A 126 31.67 -14.70 -4.70
N SER A 127 32.11 -14.07 -5.80
CA SER A 127 32.55 -12.68 -5.82
C SER A 127 32.29 -12.02 -7.16
N CYS A 128 32.35 -10.69 -7.18
CA CYS A 128 32.23 -9.90 -8.40
C CYS A 128 33.50 -10.06 -9.28
N PRO A 129 33.37 -10.40 -10.58
CA PRO A 129 34.53 -10.57 -11.47
C PRO A 129 35.38 -9.31 -11.69
N VAL A 130 34.83 -8.11 -11.40
CA VAL A 130 35.50 -6.82 -11.68
C VAL A 130 36.11 -6.24 -10.41
N THR A 131 35.34 -6.18 -9.31
CA THR A 131 35.78 -5.55 -8.06
C THR A 131 36.25 -6.56 -7.00
N ASN A 132 36.04 -7.87 -7.22
CA ASN A 132 36.25 -8.93 -6.24
C ASN A 132 35.45 -8.77 -4.93
N TYR A 133 34.40 -7.93 -4.93
CA TYR A 133 33.51 -7.83 -3.78
C TYR A 133 32.75 -9.14 -3.57
N PRO A 134 32.56 -9.58 -2.32
CA PRO A 134 31.83 -10.82 -2.02
C PRO A 134 30.40 -10.69 -2.53
N ALA A 135 29.93 -11.70 -3.23
CA ALA A 135 28.61 -11.68 -3.86
C ALA A 135 27.99 -13.06 -3.94
N SER A 136 26.67 -13.11 -3.75
CA SER A 136 25.85 -14.31 -3.79
C SER A 136 24.87 -14.27 -4.97
N ILE A 137 24.11 -15.35 -5.14
CA ILE A 137 23.06 -15.41 -6.19
C ILE A 137 21.91 -14.45 -5.87
N ASP A 138 21.65 -14.20 -4.58
CA ASP A 138 20.58 -13.29 -4.13
C ASP A 138 20.88 -11.82 -4.45
N ASP A 139 22.15 -11.50 -4.70
CA ASP A 139 22.61 -10.17 -5.11
C ASP A 139 22.39 -9.89 -6.61
N LEU A 140 21.90 -10.89 -7.36
CA LEU A 140 21.65 -10.76 -8.80
C LEU A 140 20.25 -10.25 -9.07
N ILE A 141 20.17 -9.10 -9.73
CA ILE A 141 18.91 -8.47 -10.13
C ILE A 141 18.87 -8.38 -11.65
N ARG A 142 17.85 -8.98 -12.26
CA ARG A 142 17.63 -8.87 -13.71
C ARG A 142 17.10 -7.47 -14.04
N ILE A 143 17.68 -6.84 -15.04
CA ILE A 143 17.22 -5.57 -15.60
C ILE A 143 16.20 -5.89 -16.70
N PHE A 144 15.05 -5.22 -16.65
CA PHE A 144 14.05 -5.25 -17.71
C PHE A 144 14.06 -3.90 -18.40
N ASN A 145 14.23 -3.91 -19.72
CA ASN A 145 14.07 -2.72 -20.54
C ASN A 145 12.66 -2.73 -21.13
N GLU A 146 12.04 -1.57 -21.31
CA GLU A 146 10.69 -1.45 -21.90
C GLU A 146 10.59 -2.00 -23.34
N SER A 147 11.72 -2.27 -23.99
CA SER A 147 11.81 -2.78 -25.36
C SER A 147 11.77 -4.30 -25.51
N ASP A 148 11.76 -5.06 -24.41
CA ASP A 148 11.70 -6.53 -24.39
C ASP A 148 10.29 -7.04 -24.03
#